data_AF-A0A9Y2F4K5-F1
#
_entry.id   AF-A0A9Y2F4K5-F1
#
_cell.length_a   1.000
_cell.length_b   1.000
_cell.length_c   1.000
_cell.angle_alpha   90.00
_cell.angle_beta   90.00
_cell.angle_gamma   90.00
#
_symmetry.space_group_name_H-M   'P 1'
#
loop_
_entity.id
_entity.type
_entity.pdbx_description
1 polymer ?
#
loop_
_entity_poly.entity_id
_entity_poly.type
_entity_poly.pdbx_seq_one_letter_code
_entity_poly.pdbx_strand_id
1 'polypeptide(L)'
;MRTIEISNEIFGKIWSASVEGDKSENDILARMFAEREFLAEVEAEPEHVETKTIQVKSHERTITIPRIGKITWIDDVALALDHIGGKGHLAEIYKSVRAIRSRGGRSLPPSTEAVIRKTLEENSSDSDAYKGGMDLFALPEGKGRGMWALRYAN
;
A
#
# COMPACT_ATOMS: atom_id res chain seq x y z
N MET A 1 -10.85 15.92 -23.95
CA MET A 1 -10.80 16.21 -22.50
C MET A 1 -11.75 15.26 -21.81
N ARG A 2 -11.28 14.42 -20.88
CA ARG A 2 -12.13 13.52 -20.10
C ARG A 2 -12.42 14.21 -18.78
N THR A 3 -13.68 14.24 -18.37
CA THR A 3 -14.08 14.75 -17.05
C THR A 3 -13.73 13.70 -16.00
N ILE A 4 -13.05 14.12 -14.94
CA ILE A 4 -12.68 13.26 -13.81
C ILE A 4 -13.27 13.93 -12.57
N GLU A 5 -14.10 13.20 -11.84
CA GLU A 5 -14.72 13.69 -10.60
C GLU A 5 -13.91 13.19 -9.40
N ILE A 6 -13.64 14.08 -8.44
CA ILE A 6 -12.94 13.78 -7.20
C ILE A 6 -13.71 14.38 -6.01
N SER A 7 -13.53 13.82 -4.81
CA SER A 7 -14.19 14.35 -3.61
C SER A 7 -13.56 15.68 -3.16
N ASN A 8 -14.34 16.53 -2.47
CA ASN A 8 -13.86 17.79 -1.91
C ASN A 8 -12.69 17.61 -0.92
N GLU A 9 -12.64 16.47 -0.22
CA GLU A 9 -11.51 16.15 0.67
C GLU A 9 -10.22 15.93 -0.12
N ILE A 10 -10.29 15.19 -1.24
CA ILE A 10 -9.14 14.97 -2.12
C ILE A 10 -8.72 16.28 -2.79
N PHE A 11 -9.68 17.08 -3.22
CA PHE A 11 -9.43 18.41 -3.78
C PHE A 11 -8.67 19.31 -2.79
N GLY A 12 -9.09 19.37 -1.53
CA GLY A 12 -8.38 20.13 -0.48
C GLY A 12 -6.97 19.62 -0.22
N LYS A 13 -6.73 18.31 -0.30
CA LYS A 13 -5.39 17.72 -0.16
C LYS A 13 -4.46 18.11 -1.30
N ILE A 14 -4.96 18.13 -2.54
CA ILE A 14 -4.17 18.59 -3.70
C ILE A 14 -3.73 20.04 -3.48
N TRP A 15 -4.66 20.91 -3.07
CA TRP A 15 -4.34 22.31 -2.76
C TRP A 15 -3.39 22.50 -1.59
N SER A 16 -3.43 21.63 -0.57
CA SER A 16 -2.48 21.69 0.55
C SER A 16 -1.03 21.44 0.14
N ALA A 17 -0.80 20.83 -1.04
CA ALA A 17 0.51 20.58 -1.61
C ALA A 17 0.98 21.68 -2.58
N SER A 18 0.21 22.77 -2.74
CA SER A 18 0.58 23.90 -3.59
C SER A 18 1.84 24.60 -3.07
N VAL A 19 2.70 25.03 -4.00
CA VAL A 19 3.88 25.87 -3.71
C VAL A 19 3.77 27.18 -4.47
N GLU A 20 4.57 28.16 -4.07
CA GLU A 20 4.58 29.49 -4.69
C GLU A 20 4.90 29.38 -6.19
N GLY A 21 3.92 29.75 -7.04
CA GLY A 21 4.00 29.66 -8.50
C GLY A 21 3.00 28.71 -9.15
N ASP A 22 2.39 27.80 -8.39
CA ASP A 22 1.33 26.92 -8.90
C ASP A 22 0.04 27.73 -9.18
N LYS A 23 -0.53 27.60 -10.39
CA LYS A 23 -1.72 28.36 -10.83
C LYS A 23 -2.98 27.50 -10.96
N SER A 24 -2.83 26.18 -10.94
CA SER A 24 -3.92 25.21 -11.06
C SER A 24 -3.56 23.88 -10.40
N GLU A 25 -4.57 23.06 -10.12
CA GLU A 25 -4.43 21.69 -9.63
C GLU A 25 -3.61 20.83 -10.58
N ASN A 26 -3.73 21.08 -11.90
CA ASN A 26 -2.94 20.40 -12.91
C ASN A 26 -1.46 20.74 -12.78
N ASP A 27 -1.09 21.98 -12.41
CA ASP A 27 0.32 22.37 -12.22
C ASP A 27 0.91 21.67 -10.98
N ILE A 28 0.12 21.61 -9.90
CA ILE A 28 0.50 20.90 -8.66
C ILE A 28 0.72 19.41 -8.96
N LEU A 29 -0.23 18.78 -9.64
CA LEU A 29 -0.15 17.37 -10.00
C LEU A 29 1.01 17.11 -10.98
N ALA A 30 1.16 17.92 -12.03
CA ALA A 30 2.25 17.79 -12.99
C ALA A 30 3.61 17.90 -12.31
N ARG A 31 3.80 18.82 -11.36
CA ARG A 31 5.02 18.91 -10.57
C ARG A 31 5.24 17.67 -9.70
N MET A 32 4.22 17.21 -9.00
CA MET A 32 4.29 15.98 -8.18
C MET A 32 4.63 14.74 -9.03
N PHE A 33 4.16 14.67 -10.26
CA PHE A 33 4.43 13.56 -11.17
C PHE A 33 5.74 13.71 -11.93
N ALA A 34 6.18 14.92 -12.28
CA ALA A 34 7.47 15.18 -12.94
C ALA A 34 8.65 14.87 -12.01
N GLU A 35 8.52 15.15 -10.71
CA GLU A 35 9.48 14.70 -9.70
C GLU A 35 9.60 13.17 -9.67
N ARG A 36 8.54 12.47 -10.06
CA ARG A 36 8.43 11.01 -10.09
C ARG A 36 8.99 10.40 -11.38
N GLU A 37 8.83 11.09 -12.50
CA GLU A 37 9.31 10.66 -13.83
C GLU A 37 10.83 10.84 -13.96
N PHE A 38 11.38 11.93 -13.41
CA PHE A 38 12.82 12.18 -13.30
C PHE A 38 13.56 11.09 -12.50
N LEU A 39 12.93 10.53 -11.47
CA LEU A 39 13.50 9.44 -10.67
C LEU A 39 13.53 8.11 -11.45
N ALA A 40 12.55 7.87 -12.33
CA ALA A 40 12.49 6.65 -13.15
C ALA A 40 13.56 6.63 -14.24
N GLU A 41 13.92 7.79 -14.79
CA GLU A 41 14.95 7.92 -15.84
C GLU A 41 16.38 7.79 -15.28
N VAL A 42 16.55 8.05 -13.98
CA VAL A 42 17.83 7.92 -13.25
C VAL A 42 18.08 6.48 -12.75
N GLU A 43 17.04 5.67 -12.52
CA GLU A 43 17.16 4.28 -12.04
C GLU A 43 17.56 3.25 -13.12
N ALA A 44 17.63 3.62 -14.40
CA ALA A 44 18.18 2.78 -15.46
C ALA A 44 19.72 2.92 -15.52
N GLU A 45 20.47 1.97 -14.94
CA GLU A 45 21.92 2.12 -14.72
C GLU A 45 22.84 2.07 -15.97
N PRO A 46 24.05 2.68 -15.90
CA PRO A 46 24.74 3.34 -17.03
C PRO A 46 26.25 2.99 -17.20
N GLU A 47 26.87 3.31 -18.36
CA GLU A 47 28.34 3.47 -18.46
C GLU A 47 28.72 4.94 -18.72
N HIS A 48 29.46 5.50 -17.75
CA HIS A 48 30.45 6.60 -17.86
C HIS A 48 29.98 8.09 -18.00
N VAL A 49 30.23 8.88 -16.94
CA VAL A 49 31.17 10.05 -16.87
C VAL A 49 30.68 11.25 -16.03
N GLU A 50 31.64 11.74 -15.24
CA GLU A 50 31.83 13.03 -14.55
C GLU A 50 30.88 13.50 -13.44
N THR A 51 31.47 13.53 -12.25
CA THR A 51 30.94 14.05 -11.00
C THR A 51 30.61 15.53 -11.08
N LYS A 52 29.33 15.86 -10.89
CA LYS A 52 28.90 17.17 -10.39
C LYS A 52 28.24 16.96 -9.03
N THR A 53 28.72 17.66 -8.02
CA THR A 53 28.13 17.68 -6.66
C THR A 53 26.67 18.10 -6.72
N ILE A 54 25.77 17.17 -6.42
CA ILE A 54 24.41 17.42 -5.97
C ILE A 54 24.23 16.53 -4.74
N GLN A 55 24.11 17.14 -3.56
CA GLN A 55 23.75 16.41 -2.35
C GLN A 55 22.26 16.10 -2.37
N VAL A 56 21.84 14.98 -2.95
CA VAL A 56 20.43 14.57 -2.87
C VAL A 56 20.30 13.05 -2.80
N LYS A 57 19.73 12.61 -1.65
CA LYS A 57 18.74 11.54 -1.41
C LYS A 57 19.07 10.11 -1.85
N SER A 58 19.19 9.15 -0.93
CA SER A 58 18.09 8.52 -0.18
C SER A 58 17.12 7.72 -1.06
N HIS A 59 17.51 6.48 -1.33
CA HIS A 59 16.76 5.22 -1.16
C HIS A 59 15.30 5.16 -1.62
N GLU A 60 15.12 4.36 -2.67
CA GLU A 60 13.91 3.76 -3.26
C GLU A 60 12.75 3.45 -2.28
N ARG A 61 11.50 3.70 -2.72
CA ARG A 61 10.39 2.71 -2.89
C ARG A 61 8.96 3.28 -2.73
N THR A 62 8.06 2.68 -3.51
CA THR A 62 6.60 2.53 -3.36
C THR A 62 5.80 3.70 -2.75
N ILE A 63 5.00 4.38 -3.60
CA ILE A 63 4.02 5.35 -3.10
C ILE A 63 2.91 4.60 -2.37
N THR A 64 3.01 4.61 -1.05
CA THR A 64 1.90 4.39 -0.13
C THR A 64 1.29 5.75 0.14
N ILE A 65 0.03 5.95 -0.25
CA ILE A 65 -0.73 7.16 0.11
C ILE A 65 -0.78 7.22 1.65
N PRO A 66 -0.35 8.31 2.32
CA PRO A 66 -0.45 8.40 3.75
C PRO A 66 -1.93 8.48 4.15
N ARG A 67 -2.48 7.37 4.65
CA ARG A 67 -3.40 7.49 5.78
C ARG A 67 -2.52 8.01 6.93
N ILE A 68 -2.73 9.26 7.32
CA ILE A 68 -2.18 9.83 8.56
C ILE A 68 -2.86 9.09 9.72
N GLY A 69 -2.41 7.87 9.99
CA GLY A 69 -3.05 6.93 10.87
C GLY A 69 -2.07 5.81 11.24
N LYS A 70 -2.20 5.31 12.47
CA LYS A 70 -1.38 4.20 12.97
C LYS A 70 -1.60 2.97 12.09
N ILE A 71 -0.52 2.40 11.53
CA ILE A 71 -0.56 1.17 10.73
C ILE A 71 -1.30 0.08 11.51
N THR A 72 -2.33 -0.48 10.90
CA THR A 72 -3.21 -1.49 11.50
C THR A 72 -2.82 -2.90 11.09
N TRP A 73 -3.45 -3.89 11.73
CA TRP A 73 -3.32 -5.29 11.30
C TRP A 73 -3.89 -5.54 9.91
N ILE A 74 -4.93 -4.80 9.50
CA ILE A 74 -5.51 -4.92 8.16
C ILE A 74 -4.47 -4.53 7.11
N ASP A 75 -3.74 -3.44 7.35
CA ASP A 75 -2.70 -2.95 6.43
C ASP A 75 -1.56 -3.99 6.29
N ASP A 76 -1.15 -4.61 7.41
CA ASP A 76 -0.13 -5.66 7.38
C ASP A 76 -0.55 -6.89 6.61
N VAL A 77 -1.79 -7.33 6.81
CA VAL A 77 -2.32 -8.53 6.16
C VAL A 77 -2.52 -8.28 4.68
N ALA A 78 -3.01 -7.10 4.30
CA ALA A 78 -3.14 -6.71 2.90
C ALA A 78 -1.79 -6.64 2.20
N LEU A 79 -0.80 -5.97 2.81
CA LEU A 79 0.57 -5.92 2.26
C LEU A 79 1.21 -7.31 2.20
N ALA A 80 0.95 -8.16 3.20
CA ALA A 80 1.47 -9.52 3.23
C ALA A 80 0.93 -10.39 2.08
N LEU A 81 -0.36 -10.27 1.78
CA LEU A 81 -1.00 -10.92 0.65
C LEU A 81 -0.48 -10.37 -0.69
N ASP A 82 -0.33 -9.05 -0.80
CA ASP A 82 0.23 -8.40 -1.99
C ASP A 82 1.65 -8.91 -2.31
N HIS A 83 2.53 -8.98 -1.30
CA HIS A 83 3.89 -9.51 -1.44
C HIS A 83 3.97 -10.97 -1.91
N ILE A 84 2.92 -11.78 -1.69
CA ILE A 84 2.87 -13.18 -2.13
C ILE A 84 2.05 -13.36 -3.42
N GLY A 85 1.76 -12.27 -4.14
CA GLY A 85 1.06 -12.32 -5.43
C GLY A 85 -0.46 -12.22 -5.32
N GLY A 86 -0.97 -11.67 -4.22
CA GLY A 86 -2.40 -11.38 -4.02
C GLY A 86 -3.24 -12.55 -3.52
N LYS A 87 -2.70 -13.77 -3.49
CA LYS A 87 -3.37 -14.98 -3.01
C LYS A 87 -2.35 -15.91 -2.36
N GLY A 88 -2.71 -16.58 -1.26
CA GLY A 88 -1.83 -17.56 -0.63
C GLY A 88 -2.48 -18.35 0.50
N HIS A 89 -1.76 -19.37 0.97
CA HIS A 89 -2.20 -20.16 2.11
C HIS A 89 -1.94 -19.42 3.43
N LEU A 90 -2.74 -19.67 4.45
CA LEU A 90 -2.64 -19.05 5.78
C LEU A 90 -1.21 -19.05 6.35
N ALA A 91 -0.49 -20.16 6.16
CA ALA A 91 0.89 -20.33 6.59
C ALA A 91 1.88 -19.36 5.91
N GLU A 92 1.65 -19.03 4.64
CA GLU A 92 2.48 -18.07 3.88
C GLU A 92 2.18 -16.64 4.33
N ILE A 93 0.89 -16.33 4.53
CA ILE A 93 0.44 -15.04 5.04
C ILE A 93 1.05 -14.79 6.42
N TYR A 94 1.08 -15.80 7.30
CA TYR A 94 1.72 -15.68 8.63
C TYR A 94 3.20 -15.33 8.53
N LYS A 95 3.95 -16.00 7.67
CA LYS A 95 5.38 -15.71 7.45
C LYS A 95 5.58 -14.28 6.93
N SER A 96 4.78 -13.89 5.93
CA SER A 96 4.87 -12.58 5.30
C SER A 96 4.51 -11.44 6.28
N VAL A 97 3.42 -11.57 7.04
CA VAL A 97 3.03 -10.59 8.08
C VAL A 97 4.11 -10.47 9.16
N ARG A 98 4.68 -11.60 9.63
CA ARG A 98 5.77 -11.58 10.62
C ARG A 98 6.98 -10.81 10.09
N ALA A 99 7.37 -11.06 8.83
CA ALA A 99 8.48 -10.34 8.21
C ALA A 99 8.21 -8.83 8.11
N ILE A 100 7.01 -8.44 7.68
CA ILE A 100 6.58 -7.03 7.57
C ILE A 100 6.58 -6.32 8.92
N ARG A 101 6.05 -6.97 9.97
CA ARG A 101 5.99 -6.39 11.31
C ARG A 101 7.35 -6.28 11.97
N SER A 102 8.20 -7.30 11.84
CA SER A 102 9.58 -7.27 12.32
C SER A 102 10.38 -6.15 11.64
N ARG A 103 10.30 -6.02 10.31
CA ARG A 103 10.99 -4.96 9.57
C ARG A 103 10.52 -3.56 9.97
N GLY A 104 9.22 -3.43 10.27
CA GLY A 104 8.63 -2.18 10.74
C GLY A 104 8.77 -1.91 12.25
N GLY A 105 9.52 -2.74 12.99
CA GLY A 105 9.73 -2.57 14.44
C GLY A 105 8.44 -2.71 15.28
N ARG A 106 7.44 -3.45 14.80
CA ARG A 106 6.13 -3.60 15.45
C ARG A 106 6.04 -4.91 16.25
N SER A 107 5.18 -4.90 17.26
CA SER A 107 5.03 -6.03 18.19
C SER A 107 4.54 -7.31 17.51
N LEU A 108 5.07 -8.45 17.95
CA LEU A 108 4.63 -9.78 17.54
C LEU A 108 4.17 -10.56 18.78
N PRO A 109 2.93 -10.36 19.24
CA PRO A 109 2.41 -11.10 20.38
C PRO A 109 2.35 -12.60 20.08
N PRO A 110 2.35 -13.49 21.09
CA PRO A 110 2.17 -14.93 20.89
C PRO A 110 0.89 -15.28 20.10
N SER A 111 -0.16 -14.44 20.22
CA SER A 111 -1.43 -14.56 19.52
C SER A 111 -1.43 -14.01 18.08
N THR A 112 -0.27 -13.67 17.51
CA THR A 112 -0.15 -13.05 16.16
C THR A 112 -1.00 -13.77 15.11
N GLU A 113 -0.93 -15.10 15.03
CA GLU A 113 -1.66 -15.89 14.02
C GLU A 113 -3.17 -15.84 14.21
N ALA A 114 -3.64 -15.82 15.47
CA ALA A 114 -5.04 -15.64 15.80
C ALA A 114 -5.52 -14.23 15.44
N VAL A 115 -4.69 -13.20 15.66
CA VAL A 115 -4.99 -11.82 15.25
C VAL A 115 -5.07 -11.71 13.73
N ILE A 116 -4.13 -12.33 12.99
CA ILE A 116 -4.16 -12.35 11.52
C ILE A 116 -5.43 -13.02 11.03
N ARG A 117 -5.78 -14.20 11.57
CA ARG A 117 -6.99 -14.93 11.16
C ARG A 117 -8.25 -14.12 11.43
N LYS A 118 -8.38 -13.57 12.65
CA LYS A 118 -9.48 -12.67 13.01
C LYS A 118 -9.56 -11.46 12.06
N THR A 119 -8.42 -10.89 11.70
CA THR A 119 -8.37 -9.75 10.77
C THR A 119 -8.91 -10.13 9.39
N LEU A 120 -8.50 -11.29 8.85
CA LEU A 120 -9.01 -11.81 7.57
C LEU A 120 -10.53 -12.06 7.64
N GLU A 121 -10.98 -12.76 8.69
CA GLU A 121 -12.37 -13.18 8.87
C GLU A 121 -13.34 -12.02 9.12
N GLU A 122 -12.93 -10.99 9.87
CA GLU A 122 -13.78 -9.82 10.16
C GLU A 122 -13.89 -8.83 8.99
N ASN A 123 -12.98 -8.92 8.00
CA ASN A 123 -12.90 -8.03 6.83
C ASN A 123 -13.10 -8.78 5.50
N SER A 124 -13.86 -9.87 5.53
CA SER A 124 -14.25 -10.66 4.36
C SER A 124 -15.73 -11.03 4.44
N SER A 125 -16.54 -10.61 3.47
CA SER A 125 -17.95 -11.01 3.37
C SER A 125 -18.15 -12.51 3.13
N ASP A 126 -17.09 -13.23 2.75
CA ASP A 126 -17.12 -14.68 2.55
C ASP A 126 -17.04 -15.45 3.89
N SER A 127 -16.77 -14.75 5.00
CA SER A 127 -16.61 -15.31 6.34
C SER A 127 -17.84 -15.06 7.22
N ASP A 128 -18.18 -16.01 8.10
CA ASP A 128 -19.31 -15.87 9.05
C ASP A 128 -19.04 -14.82 10.14
N ALA A 129 -17.79 -14.46 10.37
CA ALA A 129 -17.40 -13.45 11.35
C ALA A 129 -17.32 -12.03 10.76
N TYR A 130 -17.78 -11.84 9.51
CA TYR A 130 -17.74 -10.55 8.86
C TYR A 130 -18.50 -9.48 9.64
N LYS A 131 -17.87 -8.33 9.86
CA LYS A 131 -18.46 -7.24 10.66
C LYS A 131 -19.26 -6.21 9.86
N GLY A 132 -19.46 -6.42 8.56
CA GLY A 132 -20.16 -5.45 7.70
C GLY A 132 -19.34 -4.19 7.39
N GLY A 133 -18.02 -4.24 7.59
CA GLY A 133 -17.10 -3.12 7.40
C GLY A 133 -16.42 -3.12 6.03
N MET A 134 -15.10 -3.03 6.04
CA MET A 134 -14.30 -3.16 4.81
C MET A 134 -14.26 -4.63 4.37
N ASP A 135 -14.49 -4.87 3.08
CA ASP A 135 -14.49 -6.21 2.48
C ASP A 135 -13.26 -6.39 1.58
N LEU A 136 -12.09 -6.54 2.20
CA LEU A 136 -10.80 -6.52 1.50
C LEU A 136 -10.30 -7.89 1.10
N PHE A 137 -10.75 -8.94 1.80
CA PHE A 137 -10.25 -10.30 1.63
C PHE A 137 -11.34 -11.22 1.10
N ALA A 138 -10.94 -12.26 0.38
CA ALA A 138 -11.82 -13.28 -0.17
C ALA A 138 -11.32 -14.69 0.15
N LEU A 139 -12.24 -15.65 0.13
CA LEU A 139 -12.00 -17.09 0.26
C LEU A 139 -12.14 -17.74 -1.13
N PRO A 140 -11.11 -17.68 -1.99
CA PRO A 140 -11.21 -18.12 -3.39
C PRO A 140 -11.54 -19.60 -3.57
N GLU A 141 -11.27 -20.43 -2.56
CA GLU A 141 -11.58 -21.87 -2.58
C GLU A 141 -12.73 -22.25 -1.64
N GLY A 142 -13.36 -21.25 -1.02
CA GLY A 142 -14.39 -21.46 0.00
C GLY A 142 -13.85 -21.64 1.42
N LYS A 143 -14.79 -21.68 2.37
CA LYS A 143 -14.52 -21.73 3.81
C LYS A 143 -13.76 -23.00 4.21
N GLY A 144 -12.83 -22.87 5.15
CA GLY A 144 -12.10 -24.01 5.74
C GLY A 144 -10.92 -24.54 4.90
N ARG A 145 -10.67 -24.00 3.70
CA ARG A 145 -9.57 -24.44 2.82
C ARG A 145 -8.21 -23.81 3.14
N GLY A 146 -8.19 -22.81 4.03
CA GLY A 146 -6.96 -22.11 4.42
C GLY A 146 -6.39 -21.16 3.36
N MET A 147 -7.06 -21.01 2.21
CA MET A 147 -6.67 -20.13 1.12
C MET A 147 -7.38 -18.78 1.22
N TRP A 148 -6.61 -17.71 1.14
CA TRP A 148 -7.12 -16.34 1.18
C TRP A 148 -6.53 -15.53 0.02
N ALA A 149 -7.28 -14.54 -0.43
CA ALA A 149 -6.85 -13.61 -1.47
C ALA A 149 -7.28 -12.18 -1.14
N LEU A 150 -6.61 -11.21 -1.76
CA LEU A 150 -7.12 -9.86 -1.89
C LEU A 150 -8.33 -9.89 -2.84
N ARG A 151 -9.42 -9.23 -2.44
CA ARG A 151 -10.68 -9.30 -3.19
C ARG A 151 -10.58 -8.74 -4.61
N TYR A 152 -9.73 -7.74 -4.83
CA TYR A 152 -9.49 -7.17 -6.15
C TYR A 152 -8.51 -7.98 -7.02
N ALA A 153 -7.87 -9.01 -6.46
CA ALA A 153 -6.89 -9.85 -7.16
C ALA A 153 -7.51 -11.15 -7.72
N ASN A 154 -8.84 -11.29 -7.70
CA ASN A 154 -9.55 -12.53 -8.02
C ASN A 154 -10.60 -12.31 -9.12
#